data_AF-A0A924JPQ6-F1
#
_entry.id   AF-A0A924JPQ6-F1
#
_cell.length_a   1.000
_cell.length_b   1.000
_cell.length_c   1.000
_cell.angle_alpha   90.00
_cell.angle_beta   90.00
_cell.angle_gamma   90.00
#
_symmetry.space_group_name_H-M   'P 1'
#
loop_
_entity.id
_entity.type
_entity.pdbx_description
1 polymer ?
#
loop_
_entity_poly.entity_id
_entity_poly.type
_entity_poly.pdbx_seq_one_letter_code
_entity_poly.pdbx_strand_id
1 'polypeptide(L)'
;LHKTVIVAEMMLVNALKRVRELSTTDTADLETGGAMDFFLYHFDGNMNKQTLQQFCELDDMDLSFAVKRWSHHKDFVLRELCKGLLNRKLLKIKFQSGPFGQKELDEKLSAAMAKLNIGQKEASYFVFTGESNNTLYKTEDERINILMKDGSVKDISAIDNPLIHQTISSAVKKNYICFLG
;
A
#
# COMPACT_ATOMS: atom_id res chain seq x y z
N LEU A 1 -5.91 10.26 4.17
CA LEU A 1 -5.81 8.77 4.16
C LEU A 1 -6.47 8.16 5.39
N HIS A 2 -7.35 7.17 5.18
CA HIS A 2 -8.03 6.44 6.25
C HIS A 2 -7.19 5.24 6.73
N LYS A 3 -7.14 5.00 8.05
CA LYS A 3 -6.26 3.97 8.66
C LYS A 3 -6.49 2.58 8.08
N THR A 4 -7.75 2.19 7.94
CA THR A 4 -8.15 0.87 7.44
C THR A 4 -7.76 0.64 5.98
N VAL A 5 -7.76 1.70 5.16
CA VAL A 5 -7.36 1.62 3.75
C VAL A 5 -5.87 1.34 3.64
N ILE A 6 -5.05 2.08 4.41
CA ILE A 6 -3.59 1.87 4.44
C ILE A 6 -3.26 0.43 4.86
N VAL A 7 -3.96 -0.12 5.85
CA VAL A 7 -3.71 -1.51 6.26
C VAL A 7 -4.00 -2.50 5.15
N ALA A 8 -5.17 -2.39 4.51
CA ALA A 8 -5.54 -3.30 3.43
C ALA A 8 -4.55 -3.21 2.26
N GLU A 9 -4.16 -1.99 1.88
CA GLU A 9 -3.14 -1.74 0.86
C GLU A 9 -1.81 -2.40 1.21
N MET A 10 -1.31 -2.20 2.43
CA MET A 10 -0.02 -2.76 2.83
C MET A 10 -0.06 -4.28 3.00
N MET A 11 -1.19 -4.85 3.43
CA MET A 11 -1.39 -6.31 3.44
C MET A 11 -1.32 -6.89 2.03
N LEU A 12 -1.94 -6.20 1.05
CA LEU A 12 -1.88 -6.61 -0.35
C LEU A 12 -0.46 -6.50 -0.91
N VAL A 13 0.23 -5.39 -0.65
CA VAL A 13 1.65 -5.21 -1.04
C VAL A 13 2.51 -6.33 -0.47
N ASN A 14 2.32 -6.68 0.79
CA ASN A 14 3.08 -7.78 1.42
C ASN A 14 2.72 -9.15 0.84
N ALA A 15 1.45 -9.38 0.45
CA ALA A 15 1.07 -10.60 -0.27
C ALA A 15 1.79 -10.69 -1.62
N LEU A 16 1.81 -9.61 -2.42
CA LEU A 16 2.50 -9.56 -3.71
C LEU A 16 4.02 -9.73 -3.58
N LYS A 17 4.63 -9.13 -2.55
CA LYS A 17 6.05 -9.37 -2.22
C LYS A 17 6.31 -10.85 -1.92
N ARG A 18 5.43 -11.49 -1.14
CA ARG A 18 5.56 -12.91 -0.81
C ARG A 18 5.43 -13.79 -2.04
N VAL A 19 4.50 -13.48 -2.94
CA VAL A 19 4.36 -14.18 -4.25
C VAL A 19 5.66 -14.10 -5.04
N ARG A 20 6.27 -12.90 -5.14
CA ARG A 20 7.56 -12.73 -5.83
C ARG A 20 8.73 -13.46 -5.17
N GLU A 21 8.73 -13.57 -3.84
CA GLU A 21 9.74 -14.39 -3.16
C GLU A 21 9.58 -15.88 -3.48
N LEU A 22 8.34 -16.39 -3.46
CA LEU A 22 8.06 -17.80 -3.70
C LEU A 22 8.28 -18.22 -5.16
N SER A 23 8.03 -17.31 -6.11
CA SER A 23 8.20 -17.57 -7.55
C SER A 23 9.66 -17.78 -7.97
N THR A 24 10.64 -17.52 -7.09
CA THR A 24 12.04 -17.82 -7.36
C THR A 24 12.34 -19.33 -7.43
N THR A 25 11.44 -20.17 -6.90
CA THR A 25 11.62 -21.63 -6.82
C THR A 25 10.67 -22.37 -7.77
N ASP A 26 9.38 -22.05 -7.75
CA ASP A 26 8.34 -22.65 -8.62
C ASP A 26 7.11 -21.71 -8.68
N THR A 27 6.54 -21.52 -9.87
CA THR A 27 5.39 -20.62 -10.13
C THR A 27 4.08 -21.37 -10.33
N ALA A 28 4.08 -22.68 -10.56
CA ALA A 28 2.87 -23.41 -11.00
C ALA A 28 1.69 -23.28 -10.02
N ASP A 29 1.98 -23.28 -8.71
CA ASP A 29 0.96 -23.14 -7.66
C ASP A 29 0.52 -21.66 -7.44
N LEU A 30 1.23 -20.69 -8.01
CA LEU A 30 1.02 -19.24 -7.83
C LEU A 30 0.37 -18.58 -9.04
N GLU A 31 0.60 -19.11 -10.25
CA GLU A 31 0.07 -18.59 -11.50
C GLU A 31 -1.45 -18.50 -11.49
N THR A 32 -1.94 -17.46 -12.15
CA THR A 32 -3.37 -17.15 -12.31
C THR A 32 -3.88 -17.42 -13.72
N GLY A 33 -2.97 -17.62 -14.68
CA GLY A 33 -3.26 -17.87 -16.09
C GLY A 33 -3.62 -16.62 -16.89
N GLY A 34 -3.34 -15.42 -16.36
CA GLY A 34 -3.74 -14.15 -16.94
C GLY A 34 -2.60 -13.12 -17.05
N ALA A 35 -2.93 -11.90 -17.48
CA ALA A 35 -1.96 -10.83 -17.67
C ALA A 35 -1.15 -10.51 -16.41
N MET A 36 -1.69 -10.79 -15.22
CA MET A 36 -1.01 -10.54 -13.93
C MET A 36 0.26 -11.37 -13.77
N ASP A 37 0.31 -12.58 -14.31
CA ASP A 37 1.49 -13.44 -14.22
C ASP A 37 2.69 -12.81 -14.93
N PHE A 38 2.45 -12.13 -16.06
CA PHE A 38 3.49 -11.37 -16.74
C PHE A 38 4.07 -10.27 -15.83
N PHE A 39 3.22 -9.48 -15.16
CA PHE A 39 3.69 -8.38 -14.29
C PHE A 39 4.33 -8.86 -12.97
N LEU A 40 4.01 -10.09 -12.55
CA LEU A 40 4.60 -10.68 -11.36
C LEU A 40 5.96 -11.32 -11.63
N TYR A 41 6.12 -11.99 -12.78
CA TYR A 41 7.24 -12.90 -13.03
C TYR A 41 8.15 -12.50 -14.20
N HIS A 42 7.65 -11.74 -15.17
CA HIS A 42 8.35 -11.50 -16.44
C HIS A 42 8.58 -10.02 -16.76
N PHE A 43 7.88 -9.10 -16.10
CA PHE A 43 8.02 -7.67 -16.35
C PHE A 43 9.39 -7.15 -15.93
N ASP A 44 10.10 -6.56 -16.90
CA ASP A 44 11.47 -6.06 -16.78
C ASP A 44 11.54 -4.57 -16.37
N GLY A 45 10.38 -3.92 -16.17
CA GLY A 45 10.29 -2.49 -15.89
C GLY A 45 10.05 -1.62 -17.13
N ASN A 46 10.17 -2.16 -18.35
CA ASN A 46 10.06 -1.39 -19.58
C ASN A 46 8.62 -1.38 -20.11
N MET A 47 8.02 -0.19 -20.15
CA MET A 47 6.68 0.02 -20.69
C MET A 47 6.73 0.32 -22.19
N ASN A 48 6.72 -0.74 -23.01
CA ASN A 48 6.59 -0.63 -24.47
C ASN A 48 5.13 -0.88 -24.91
N LYS A 49 4.86 -0.83 -26.22
CA LYS A 49 3.50 -1.01 -26.77
C LYS A 49 2.88 -2.37 -26.42
N GLN A 50 3.68 -3.44 -26.39
CA GLN A 50 3.23 -4.79 -26.04
C GLN A 50 2.96 -4.90 -24.53
N THR A 51 3.86 -4.39 -23.69
CA THR A 51 3.65 -4.32 -22.23
C THR A 51 2.39 -3.52 -21.89
N LEU A 52 2.16 -2.41 -22.59
CA LEU A 52 0.97 -1.58 -22.39
C LEU A 52 -0.31 -2.33 -22.75
N GLN A 53 -0.30 -3.13 -23.83
CA GLN A 53 -1.45 -3.94 -24.21
C GLN A 53 -1.76 -4.98 -23.13
N GLN A 54 -0.75 -5.65 -22.56
CA GLN A 54 -0.96 -6.56 -21.42
C GLN A 54 -1.43 -5.83 -20.17
N PHE A 55 -0.95 -4.60 -19.92
CA PHE A 55 -1.44 -3.79 -18.80
C PHE A 55 -2.92 -3.45 -18.96
N CYS A 56 -3.39 -3.21 -20.18
CA CYS A 56 -4.81 -2.97 -20.45
C CYS A 56 -5.70 -4.21 -20.26
N GLU A 57 -5.13 -5.40 -20.17
CA GLU A 57 -5.85 -6.64 -19.84
C GLU A 57 -5.98 -6.85 -18.32
N LEU A 58 -5.29 -6.05 -17.49
CA LEU A 58 -5.37 -6.14 -16.04
C LEU A 58 -6.54 -5.34 -15.48
N ASP A 59 -7.30 -5.98 -14.60
CA ASP A 59 -8.32 -5.32 -13.80
C ASP A 59 -8.42 -5.85 -12.35
N ASP A 60 -9.38 -5.33 -11.60
CA ASP A 60 -9.62 -5.71 -10.19
C ASP A 60 -10.07 -7.18 -10.04
N MET A 61 -10.62 -7.80 -11.09
CA MET A 61 -11.02 -9.20 -11.09
C MET A 61 -9.82 -10.13 -11.12
N ASP A 62 -8.77 -9.80 -11.90
CA ASP A 62 -7.51 -10.57 -11.89
C ASP A 62 -6.92 -10.62 -10.48
N LEU A 63 -6.83 -9.45 -9.84
CA LEU A 63 -6.30 -9.32 -8.48
C LEU A 63 -7.19 -10.04 -7.46
N SER A 64 -8.51 -9.89 -7.57
CA SER A 64 -9.46 -10.55 -6.67
C SER A 64 -9.42 -12.07 -6.81
N PHE A 65 -9.30 -12.56 -8.05
CA PHE A 65 -9.12 -13.99 -8.33
C PHE A 65 -7.80 -14.50 -7.75
N ALA A 66 -6.72 -13.78 -7.95
CA ALA A 66 -5.41 -14.10 -7.40
C ALA A 66 -5.44 -14.23 -5.88
N VAL A 67 -5.97 -13.21 -5.18
CA VAL A 67 -6.12 -13.23 -3.72
C VAL A 67 -6.99 -14.41 -3.28
N LYS A 68 -8.08 -14.71 -4.00
CA LYS A 68 -8.92 -15.88 -3.71
C LYS A 68 -8.17 -17.20 -3.87
N ARG A 69 -7.40 -17.36 -4.94
CA ARG A 69 -6.55 -18.53 -5.20
C ARG A 69 -5.50 -18.69 -4.10
N TRP A 70 -4.71 -17.64 -3.86
CA TRP A 70 -3.62 -17.62 -2.89
C TRP A 70 -4.08 -17.79 -1.44
N SER A 71 -5.34 -17.48 -1.12
CA SER A 71 -5.93 -17.79 0.19
C SER A 71 -6.04 -19.29 0.51
N HIS A 72 -5.79 -20.17 -0.47
CA HIS A 72 -5.73 -21.62 -0.32
C HIS A 72 -4.31 -22.19 -0.52
N HIS A 73 -3.31 -21.32 -0.72
CA HIS A 73 -1.94 -21.74 -0.99
C HIS A 73 -1.30 -22.42 0.24
N LYS A 74 -0.30 -23.28 -0.02
CA LYS A 74 0.43 -24.02 1.03
C LYS A 74 1.31 -23.11 1.91
N ASP A 75 1.84 -22.03 1.34
CA ASP A 75 2.62 -21.03 2.06
C ASP A 75 1.76 -20.30 3.10
N PHE A 76 2.16 -20.39 4.37
CA PHE A 76 1.42 -19.84 5.49
C PHE A 76 1.24 -18.31 5.37
N VAL A 77 2.32 -17.58 5.07
CA VAL A 77 2.31 -16.12 5.01
C VAL A 77 1.33 -15.63 3.96
N LEU A 78 1.49 -16.12 2.73
CA LEU A 78 0.64 -15.75 1.60
C LEU A 78 -0.84 -16.09 1.88
N ARG A 79 -1.09 -17.29 2.39
CA ARG A 79 -2.43 -17.77 2.71
C ARG A 79 -3.12 -16.88 3.74
N GLU A 80 -2.46 -16.57 4.85
CA GLU A 80 -3.07 -15.79 5.93
C GLU A 80 -3.28 -14.33 5.54
N LEU A 81 -2.37 -13.71 4.79
CA LEU A 81 -2.57 -12.35 4.27
C LEU A 81 -3.79 -12.29 3.34
N CYS A 82 -3.90 -13.22 2.39
CA CYS A 82 -5.02 -13.28 1.44
C CYS A 82 -6.34 -13.61 2.13
N LYS A 83 -6.36 -14.56 3.07
CA LYS A 83 -7.55 -14.82 3.92
C LYS A 83 -7.94 -13.58 4.72
N GLY A 84 -6.97 -12.82 5.23
CA GLY A 84 -7.21 -11.56 5.93
C GLY A 84 -7.91 -10.53 5.05
N LEU A 85 -7.43 -10.35 3.82
CA LEU A 85 -8.04 -9.45 2.84
C LEU A 85 -9.48 -9.85 2.48
N LEU A 86 -9.71 -11.12 2.12
CA LEU A 86 -11.03 -11.62 1.71
C LEU A 86 -12.07 -11.52 2.85
N ASN A 87 -11.66 -11.85 4.07
CA ASN A 87 -12.55 -11.88 5.23
C ASN A 87 -12.57 -10.56 6.00
N ARG A 88 -11.93 -9.50 5.47
CA ARG A 88 -11.76 -8.20 6.14
C ARG A 88 -11.17 -8.31 7.56
N LYS A 89 -10.34 -9.33 7.80
CA LYS A 89 -9.55 -9.51 9.04
C LYS A 89 -8.21 -8.83 8.85
N LEU A 90 -8.24 -7.50 8.91
CA LEU A 90 -7.08 -6.65 8.68
C LEU A 90 -6.16 -6.59 9.90
N LEU A 91 -4.89 -6.29 9.68
CA LEU A 91 -3.93 -5.99 10.75
C LEU A 91 -4.37 -4.76 11.57
N LYS A 92 -3.89 -4.64 12.80
CA LYS A 92 -4.02 -3.40 13.56
C LYS A 92 -3.01 -2.38 13.06
N ILE A 93 -3.38 -1.10 13.11
CA ILE A 93 -2.51 0.01 12.74
C ILE A 93 -2.52 1.10 13.81
N LYS A 94 -1.33 1.58 14.13
CA LYS A 94 -1.12 2.74 15.01
C LYS A 94 -0.34 3.80 14.23
N PHE A 95 -0.76 5.06 14.35
CA PHE A 95 -0.07 6.20 13.76
C PHE A 95 0.56 7.05 14.84
N GLN A 96 1.69 7.67 14.53
CA GLN A 96 2.30 8.69 15.36
C GLN A 96 3.14 9.65 14.51
N SER A 97 3.54 10.79 15.10
CA SER A 97 4.31 11.81 14.38
C SER A 97 5.75 11.36 14.10
N GLY A 98 6.41 10.70 15.06
CA GLY A 98 7.79 10.23 14.93
C GLY A 98 7.92 8.76 14.48
N PRO A 99 9.12 8.31 14.09
CA PRO A 99 9.36 6.90 13.74
C PRO A 99 9.08 5.99 14.94
N PHE A 100 8.64 4.77 14.67
CA PHE A 100 8.49 3.74 15.71
C PHE A 100 9.88 3.23 16.12
N GLY A 101 10.10 3.07 17.43
CA GLY A 101 11.38 2.59 17.94
C GLY A 101 11.55 1.08 17.69
N GLN A 102 12.80 0.64 17.51
CA GLN A 102 13.13 -0.77 17.25
C GLN A 102 12.57 -1.70 18.33
N LYS A 103 12.60 -1.28 19.60
CA LYS A 103 12.04 -2.05 20.71
C LYS A 103 10.55 -2.34 20.56
N GLU A 104 9.74 -1.36 20.16
CA GLU A 104 8.29 -1.57 19.94
C GLU A 104 8.05 -2.52 18.76
N LEU A 105 8.88 -2.43 17.71
CA LEU A 105 8.82 -3.34 16.57
C LEU A 105 9.17 -4.78 16.97
N ASP A 106 10.26 -4.98 17.72
CA ASP A 106 10.74 -6.29 18.17
C ASP A 106 9.75 -6.96 19.13
N GLU A 107 9.11 -6.19 20.01
CA GLU A 107 8.04 -6.66 20.89
C GLU A 107 6.85 -7.18 20.06
N LYS A 108 6.44 -6.46 19.02
CA LYS A 108 5.35 -6.88 18.13
C LYS A 108 5.73 -8.09 17.27
N LEU A 109 6.96 -8.15 16.77
CA LEU A 109 7.49 -9.30 16.04
C LEU A 109 7.51 -10.55 16.93
N SER A 110 8.02 -10.44 18.15
CA SER A 110 8.08 -11.54 19.11
C SER A 110 6.68 -12.06 19.44
N ALA A 111 5.72 -11.15 19.65
CA ALA A 111 4.32 -11.52 19.86
C ALA A 111 3.71 -12.23 18.63
N ALA A 112 4.06 -11.79 17.41
CA ALA A 112 3.58 -12.41 16.18
C ALA A 112 4.18 -13.81 15.96
N MET A 113 5.49 -13.96 16.18
CA MET A 113 6.18 -15.24 16.12
C MET A 113 5.57 -16.25 17.10
N ALA A 114 5.32 -15.84 18.35
CA ALA A 114 4.70 -16.70 19.36
C ALA A 114 3.24 -17.05 19.02
N LYS A 115 2.46 -16.07 18.54
CA LYS A 115 1.03 -16.27 18.23
C LYS A 115 0.80 -17.15 17.01
N LEU A 116 1.62 -17.01 15.98
CA LEU A 116 1.47 -17.74 14.71
C LEU A 116 2.40 -18.96 14.59
N ASN A 117 3.34 -19.13 15.52
CA ASN A 117 4.38 -20.16 15.49
C ASN A 117 5.19 -20.15 14.19
N ILE A 118 5.74 -18.97 13.86
CA ILE A 118 6.47 -18.70 12.61
C ILE A 118 7.84 -18.07 12.88
N GLY A 119 8.71 -18.13 11.88
CA GLY A 119 10.02 -17.49 11.94
C GLY A 119 9.95 -15.96 11.86
N GLN A 120 11.06 -15.29 12.22
CA GLN A 120 11.14 -13.83 12.18
C GLN A 120 10.92 -13.27 10.76
N LYS A 121 11.44 -13.95 9.73
CA LYS A 121 11.25 -13.56 8.32
C LYS A 121 9.77 -13.59 7.91
N GLU A 122 9.01 -14.54 8.42
CA GLU A 122 7.58 -14.66 8.12
C GLU A 122 6.78 -13.64 8.93
N ALA A 123 7.17 -13.39 10.19
CA ALA A 123 6.54 -12.40 11.05
C ALA A 123 6.64 -10.97 10.51
N SER A 124 7.70 -10.62 9.78
CA SER A 124 7.87 -9.29 9.18
C SER A 124 6.84 -8.94 8.10
N TYR A 125 6.15 -9.95 7.54
CA TYR A 125 5.00 -9.74 6.65
C TYR A 125 3.74 -9.27 7.39
N PHE A 126 3.65 -9.55 8.68
CA PHE A 126 2.52 -9.20 9.53
C PHE A 126 2.82 -8.04 10.49
N VAL A 127 4.10 -7.72 10.68
CA VAL A 127 4.57 -6.64 11.55
C VAL A 127 5.60 -5.79 10.82
N PHE A 128 5.23 -4.57 10.49
CA PHE A 128 6.09 -3.66 9.72
C PHE A 128 5.71 -2.21 9.99
N THR A 129 6.66 -1.31 9.73
CA THR A 129 6.49 0.13 9.84
C THR A 129 6.51 0.77 8.46
N GLY A 130 5.99 1.99 8.36
CA GLY A 130 6.08 2.78 7.14
C GLY A 130 5.68 4.23 7.39
N GLU A 131 5.75 5.01 6.32
CA GLU A 131 5.43 6.43 6.33
C GLU A 131 4.29 6.70 5.36
N SER A 132 3.31 7.49 5.78
CA SER A 132 2.25 8.01 4.93
C SER A 132 2.38 9.51 4.86
N ASN A 133 2.55 10.01 3.64
CA ASN A 133 2.58 11.44 3.34
C ASN A 133 1.26 11.80 2.66
N ASN A 134 0.57 12.80 3.20
CA ASN A 134 -0.58 13.39 2.53
C ASN A 134 -0.29 14.88 2.30
N THR A 135 -0.17 15.26 1.03
CA THR A 135 -0.11 16.66 0.63
C THR A 135 -1.47 17.03 0.07
N LEU A 136 -2.17 17.96 0.71
CA LEU A 136 -3.54 18.34 0.31
C LEU A 136 -3.55 19.31 -0.88
N TYR A 137 -2.47 20.08 -1.05
CA TYR A 137 -2.33 21.06 -2.14
C TYR A 137 -0.85 21.29 -2.42
N LYS A 138 -0.44 21.18 -3.69
CA LYS A 138 0.92 21.52 -4.12
C LYS A 138 0.91 22.89 -4.78
N THR A 139 1.32 23.92 -4.04
CA THR A 139 1.39 25.32 -4.52
C THR A 139 2.26 25.54 -5.76
N GLU A 140 3.17 24.61 -6.07
CA GLU A 140 4.07 24.72 -7.24
C GLU A 140 3.35 24.37 -8.56
N ASP A 141 2.45 23.38 -8.57
CA ASP A 141 1.81 22.87 -9.79
C ASP A 141 0.30 23.17 -9.89
N GLU A 142 -0.39 23.48 -8.78
CA GLU A 142 -1.86 23.53 -8.73
C GLU A 142 -2.40 24.93 -8.38
N ARG A 143 -1.82 26.02 -8.92
CA ARG A 143 -2.29 27.38 -8.59
C ARG A 143 -3.73 27.63 -9.01
N ILE A 144 -4.61 27.83 -8.03
CA ILE A 144 -5.97 28.32 -8.25
C ILE A 144 -5.93 29.85 -8.34
N ASN A 145 -6.17 30.36 -9.53
CA ASN A 145 -6.28 31.79 -9.80
C ASN A 145 -7.75 32.23 -9.77
N ILE A 146 -8.03 33.39 -9.18
CA ILE A 146 -9.36 33.99 -9.12
C ILE A 146 -9.36 35.28 -9.95
N LEU A 147 -10.31 35.36 -10.88
CA LEU A 147 -10.59 36.58 -11.65
C LEU A 147 -11.49 37.50 -10.82
N MET A 148 -10.96 38.68 -10.52
CA MET A 148 -11.63 39.73 -9.75
C MET A 148 -12.55 40.55 -10.65
N LYS A 149 -13.53 41.24 -10.06
CA LYS A 149 -14.49 42.09 -10.79
C LYS A 149 -13.83 43.27 -11.51
N ASP A 150 -12.66 43.69 -11.08
CA ASP A 150 -11.84 44.74 -11.72
C ASP A 150 -11.00 44.20 -12.90
N GLY A 151 -11.11 42.91 -13.22
CA GLY A 151 -10.34 42.24 -14.27
C GLY A 151 -8.95 41.77 -13.84
N SER A 152 -8.52 42.05 -12.61
CA SER A 152 -7.26 41.53 -12.08
C SER A 152 -7.36 40.03 -11.75
N VAL A 153 -6.26 39.30 -11.93
CA VAL A 153 -6.17 37.90 -11.53
C VAL A 153 -5.28 37.79 -10.31
N LYS A 154 -5.78 37.15 -9.26
CA LYS A 154 -5.04 36.93 -8.00
C LYS A 154 -5.01 35.46 -7.65
N ASP A 155 -3.91 35.00 -7.08
CA ASP A 155 -3.83 33.64 -6.52
C ASP A 155 -4.77 33.53 -5.31
N ILE A 156 -5.42 32.38 -5.14
CA ILE A 156 -6.34 32.12 -4.02
C ILE A 156 -5.67 32.37 -2.66
N SER A 157 -4.36 32.13 -2.53
CA SER A 157 -3.62 32.36 -1.28
C SER A 157 -3.41 33.85 -0.96
N ALA A 158 -3.61 34.76 -1.93
CA ALA A 158 -3.47 36.21 -1.77
C ALA A 158 -4.80 36.94 -1.52
N ILE A 159 -5.89 36.19 -1.34
CA ILE A 159 -7.23 36.72 -1.06
C ILE A 159 -7.48 36.71 0.44
N ASP A 160 -8.14 37.74 0.96
CA ASP A 160 -8.55 37.79 2.37
C ASP A 160 -9.61 36.71 2.66
N ASN A 161 -9.42 35.95 3.75
CA ASN A 161 -10.24 34.78 4.11
C ASN A 161 -10.27 33.66 3.03
N PRO A 162 -9.11 33.20 2.55
CA PRO A 162 -9.10 32.11 1.58
C PRO A 162 -9.44 30.79 2.29
N LEU A 163 -10.30 29.98 1.67
CA LEU A 163 -10.58 28.61 2.13
C LEU A 163 -9.30 27.75 2.17
N ILE A 164 -8.26 28.14 1.42
CA ILE A 164 -6.96 27.47 1.33
C ILE A 164 -5.87 28.38 1.94
N HIS A 165 -5.56 28.15 3.22
CA HIS A 165 -4.41 28.77 3.87
C HIS A 165 -3.10 28.04 3.50
N GLN A 166 -1.98 28.77 3.42
CA GLN A 166 -0.64 28.21 3.16
C GLN A 166 -0.26 27.06 4.14
N THR A 167 -0.80 27.05 5.35
CA THR A 167 -0.63 25.98 6.35
C THR A 167 -1.22 24.62 5.90
N ILE A 168 -2.25 24.61 5.05
CA ILE A 168 -2.87 23.39 4.48
C ILE A 168 -1.96 22.73 3.43
N SER A 169 -1.02 23.48 2.86
CA SER A 169 -0.08 22.98 1.83
C SER A 169 1.12 22.21 2.41
N SER A 170 1.27 22.16 3.74
CA SER A 170 2.34 21.38 4.37
C SER A 170 2.01 19.89 4.35
N ALA A 171 2.93 19.06 3.84
CA ALA A 171 2.78 17.62 3.83
C ALA A 171 2.65 17.10 5.27
N VAL A 172 1.52 16.47 5.60
CA VAL A 172 1.35 15.82 6.91
C VAL A 172 1.97 14.43 6.82
N LYS A 173 3.21 14.32 7.28
CA LYS A 173 3.92 13.05 7.43
C LYS A 173 3.43 12.33 8.69
N LYS A 174 2.95 11.11 8.53
CA LYS A 174 2.58 10.22 9.64
C LYS A 174 3.33 8.91 9.51
N ASN A 175 4.01 8.52 10.58
CA ASN A 175 4.59 7.19 10.70
C ASN A 175 3.50 6.22 11.16
N TYR A 176 3.53 4.99 10.66
CA TYR A 176 2.64 3.93 11.12
C TYR A 176 3.39 2.64 11.43
N ILE A 177 2.79 1.84 12.30
CA ILE A 177 3.13 0.43 12.51
C ILE A 177 1.89 -0.41 12.29
N CYS A 178 2.02 -1.46 11.48
CA CYS A 178 1.03 -2.53 11.32
C CYS A 178 1.48 -3.73 12.14
N PHE A 179 0.54 -4.41 12.80
CA PHE A 179 0.81 -5.59 13.63
C PHE A 179 -0.43 -6.46 13.80
N LEU A 180 -0.24 -7.71 14.26
CA LEU A 180 -1.35 -8.63 14.50
C LEU A 180 -2.29 -8.15 15.61
N GLY A 181 -3.58 -8.32 15.37
CA GLY A 181 -4.67 -7.97 16.28
C GLY A 181 -4.77 -8.86 17.50
#